data_AF-A0A093Z0C1-F1
#
_entry.id   AF-A0A093Z0C1-F1
#
_cell.length_a   1.000
_cell.length_b   1.000
_cell.length_c   1.000
_cell.angle_alpha   90.00
_cell.angle_beta   90.00
_cell.angle_gamma   90.00
#
_symmetry.space_group_name_H-M   'P 1'
#
loop_
_entity.id
_entity.type
_entity.pdbx_description
1 polymer ?
#
loop_
_entity_poly.entity_id
_entity_poly.type
_entity_poly.pdbx_seq_one_letter_code
_entity_poly.pdbx_strand_id
1 'polypeptide(L)'
;PTGDRSDLMSGIKQAGGIGALKKVDRSKVRDRSAAAVPGAADSGPAGSGLPPTTTSGGGGGGLADALAEALNKRKQKVSASDDEAEEDDW
;
A
#
# COMPACT_ATOMS: atom_id res chain seq x y z
N PRO A 1 -17.86 -9.68 -21.14
CA PRO A 1 -16.62 -9.92 -21.92
C PRO A 1 -15.48 -10.43 -21.01
N THR A 2 -15.32 -11.74 -20.92
CA THR A 2 -14.28 -12.42 -20.11
C THR A 2 -13.24 -13.15 -20.97
N GLY A 3 -13.50 -13.31 -22.27
CA GLY A 3 -12.64 -14.00 -23.24
C GLY A 3 -11.25 -13.37 -23.35
N ASP A 4 -11.18 -12.04 -23.41
CA ASP A 4 -9.92 -11.31 -23.55
C ASP A 4 -8.98 -11.54 -22.36
N ARG A 5 -9.55 -11.65 -21.15
CA ARG A 5 -8.78 -11.95 -19.94
C ARG A 5 -8.31 -13.40 -19.93
N SER A 6 -9.14 -14.36 -20.33
CA SER A 6 -8.71 -15.76 -20.40
C SER A 6 -7.61 -15.97 -21.42
N ASP A 7 -7.68 -15.31 -22.57
CA ASP A 7 -6.67 -15.41 -23.63
C ASP A 7 -5.35 -14.79 -23.18
N LEU A 8 -5.41 -13.62 -22.53
CA LEU A 8 -4.24 -13.00 -21.90
C LEU A 8 -3.59 -13.95 -20.88
N MET A 9 -4.40 -14.56 -19.99
CA MET A 9 -3.89 -15.47 -18.96
C MET A 9 -3.30 -16.74 -19.57
N SER A 10 -3.87 -17.25 -20.66
CA SER A 10 -3.32 -18.37 -21.42
C SER A 10 -1.96 -18.00 -22.01
N GLY A 11 -1.85 -16.83 -22.64
CA GLY A 11 -0.58 -16.33 -23.19
C GLY A 11 0.51 -16.20 -22.12
N ILE A 12 0.19 -15.64 -20.94
CA ILE A 12 1.14 -15.51 -19.83
C ILE A 12 1.64 -16.89 -19.35
N LYS A 13 0.75 -17.88 -19.25
CA LYS A 13 1.11 -19.25 -18.84
C LYS A 13 2.04 -19.93 -19.85
N GLN A 14 1.88 -19.65 -21.15
CA GLN A 14 2.64 -20.27 -22.23
C GLN A 14 3.95 -19.54 -22.57
N ALA A 15 4.12 -18.28 -22.15
CA ALA A 15 5.21 -17.40 -22.59
C ALA A 15 6.64 -17.82 -22.16
N GLY A 16 6.85 -18.89 -21.39
CA GLY A 16 8.18 -19.40 -21.05
C GLY A 16 8.95 -18.61 -19.96
N GLY A 17 8.28 -17.69 -19.27
CA GLY A 17 8.82 -16.99 -18.10
C GLY A 17 10.03 -16.10 -18.39
N ILE A 18 10.95 -15.99 -17.43
CA ILE A 18 12.13 -15.10 -17.51
C ILE A 18 13.05 -15.47 -18.69
N GLY A 19 13.08 -16.75 -19.09
CA GLY A 19 13.92 -17.24 -20.18
C GLY A 19 13.52 -16.71 -21.57
N ALA A 20 12.26 -16.27 -21.74
CA ALA A 20 11.77 -15.69 -22.98
C ALA A 20 12.02 -14.17 -23.07
N LEU A 21 12.45 -13.54 -21.98
CA LEU A 21 12.75 -12.10 -21.97
C LEU A 21 14.09 -11.81 -22.66
N LYS A 22 14.19 -10.64 -23.27
CA LYS A 22 15.45 -10.16 -23.86
C LYS A 22 16.50 -10.01 -22.75
N LYS A 23 17.71 -10.54 -23.00
CA LYS A 23 18.85 -10.36 -22.09
C LYS A 23 19.26 -8.90 -22.02
N VAL A 24 19.40 -8.41 -20.80
CA VAL A 24 19.91 -7.07 -20.48
C VAL A 24 21.23 -7.25 -19.74
N ASP A 25 22.16 -6.32 -19.95
CA ASP A 25 23.40 -6.24 -19.16
C ASP A 25 23.07 -6.18 -17.66
N ARG A 26 23.73 -7.00 -16.86
CA ARG A 26 23.52 -7.07 -15.41
C ARG A 26 23.71 -5.73 -14.71
N SER A 27 24.60 -4.87 -15.20
CA SER A 27 24.80 -3.52 -14.65
C SER A 27 23.55 -2.62 -14.77
N LYS A 28 22.63 -2.95 -15.69
CA LYS A 28 21.39 -2.22 -15.95
C LYS A 28 20.15 -2.93 -15.40
N VAL A 29 20.32 -4.13 -14.83
CA VAL A 29 19.21 -4.88 -14.23
C VAL A 29 18.84 -4.24 -12.91
N ARG A 30 17.58 -3.81 -12.79
CA ARG A 30 17.01 -3.40 -11.51
C ARG A 30 16.48 -4.64 -10.80
N ASP A 31 17.22 -5.10 -9.80
CA ASP A 31 16.82 -6.25 -9.00
C ASP A 31 15.60 -5.90 -8.13
N ARG A 32 14.47 -6.56 -8.42
CA ARG A 32 13.23 -6.46 -7.64
C ARG A 32 12.76 -7.83 -7.15
N SER A 33 13.70 -8.76 -6.95
CA SER A 33 13.41 -10.09 -6.40
C SER A 33 13.04 -10.06 -4.92
N ALA A 34 13.41 -8.98 -4.20
CA ALA A 34 13.03 -8.77 -2.82
C ALA A 34 11.50 -8.60 -2.65
N ALA A 35 10.99 -9.02 -1.49
CA ALA A 35 9.58 -8.86 -1.15
C ALA A 35 9.20 -7.37 -1.16
N ALA A 36 8.10 -7.03 -1.84
CA ALA A 36 7.55 -5.70 -1.83
C ALA A 36 6.87 -5.43 -0.47
N VAL A 37 7.62 -4.86 0.47
CA VAL A 37 7.10 -4.45 1.78
C VAL A 37 6.61 -3.00 1.71
N PRO A 38 5.41 -2.68 2.23
CA PRO A 38 4.95 -1.29 2.33
C PRO A 38 6.01 -0.40 3.00
N GLY A 39 6.38 0.70 2.36
CA GLY A 39 7.41 1.63 2.85
C GLY A 39 8.85 1.32 2.41
N ALA A 40 9.13 0.13 1.87
CA ALA A 40 10.43 -0.25 1.31
C ALA A 40 10.50 -0.06 -0.21
N ALA A 41 9.75 0.90 -0.76
CA ALA A 41 9.60 1.07 -2.19
C ALA A 41 10.80 1.80 -2.80
N ASP A 42 11.45 1.12 -3.72
CA ASP A 42 12.45 1.65 -4.63
C ASP A 42 11.74 2.50 -5.72
N SER A 43 11.26 3.70 -5.34
CA SER A 43 10.38 4.61 -6.11
C SER A 43 11.05 5.31 -7.31
N GLY A 44 12.24 4.86 -7.69
CA GLY A 44 13.01 5.41 -8.82
C GLY A 44 12.30 5.22 -10.16
N PRO A 45 12.35 6.22 -11.06
CA PRO A 45 11.59 6.22 -12.30
C PRO A 45 12.24 5.29 -13.33
N ALA A 46 11.44 4.38 -13.88
CA ALA A 46 11.59 3.93 -15.26
C ALA A 46 10.31 3.24 -15.74
N GLY A 47 9.59 3.90 -16.65
CA GLY A 47 8.67 3.23 -17.57
C GLY A 47 7.40 2.60 -16.98
N SER A 48 7.14 2.76 -15.69
CA SER A 48 5.82 2.45 -15.15
C SER A 48 4.83 3.44 -15.78
N GLY A 49 3.89 2.97 -16.61
CA GLY A 49 2.65 3.70 -16.92
C GLY A 49 1.76 3.93 -15.69
N LEU A 50 2.37 3.95 -14.50
CA LEU A 50 1.76 4.36 -13.26
C LEU A 50 1.94 5.88 -13.23
N PRO A 51 0.86 6.65 -13.01
CA PRO A 51 1.01 8.07 -12.75
C PRO A 51 2.04 8.26 -11.64
N PRO A 52 2.83 9.36 -11.66
CA PRO A 52 3.75 9.64 -10.57
C PRO A 52 2.98 9.39 -9.28
N THR A 53 3.54 8.56 -8.39
CA THR A 53 2.97 8.40 -7.06
C THR A 53 2.94 9.80 -6.50
N THR A 54 1.77 10.40 -6.59
CA THR A 54 1.43 11.54 -5.79
C THR A 54 1.62 11.00 -4.39
N THR A 55 2.73 11.39 -3.76
CA THR A 55 2.54 12.02 -2.46
C THR A 55 1.52 13.13 -2.74
N SER A 56 0.25 12.76 -2.74
CA SER A 56 -0.85 13.67 -2.56
C SER A 56 -0.73 14.08 -1.10
N GLY A 57 0.28 14.90 -0.83
CA GLY A 57 0.10 15.99 0.11
C GLY A 57 -0.95 16.88 -0.54
N GLY A 58 -2.22 16.59 -0.26
CA GLY A 58 -3.33 17.21 -0.95
C GLY A 58 -4.62 16.41 -0.80
N GLY A 59 -5.13 16.35 0.43
CA GLY A 59 -6.39 15.70 0.78
C GLY A 59 -6.26 15.06 2.15
N GLY A 60 -6.62 15.81 3.20
CA GLY A 60 -6.59 15.35 4.59
C GLY A 60 -7.28 13.99 4.73
N GLY A 61 -6.62 13.06 5.43
CA GLY A 61 -7.06 11.66 5.50
C GLY A 61 -5.93 10.63 5.36
N GLY A 62 -4.68 11.00 5.66
CA GLY A 62 -3.59 10.03 5.75
C GLY A 62 -3.72 9.15 7.00
N LEU A 63 -2.95 8.05 7.08
CA LEU A 63 -2.91 7.17 8.27
C LEU A 63 -2.67 7.95 9.57
N ALA A 64 -1.89 9.03 9.52
CA ALA A 64 -1.65 9.92 10.64
C ALA A 64 -2.92 10.65 11.12
N ASP A 65 -3.76 11.13 10.19
CA ASP A 65 -5.03 11.77 10.51
C ASP A 65 -6.02 10.74 11.08
N ALA A 66 -6.08 9.54 10.49
CA ALA A 66 -6.90 8.44 10.99
C ALA A 66 -6.48 8.01 12.41
N LEU A 67 -5.18 8.00 12.69
CA LEU A 67 -4.65 7.71 14.02
C LEU A 67 -4.98 8.82 15.02
N ALA A 68 -4.86 10.09 14.62
CA ALA A 68 -5.22 11.23 15.47
C ALA A 68 -6.73 11.23 15.82
N GLU A 69 -7.61 10.96 14.85
CA GLU A 69 -9.04 10.82 15.11
C GLU A 69 -9.34 9.63 16.04
N ALA A 70 -8.71 8.47 15.82
CA ALA A 70 -8.91 7.29 16.66
C ALA A 70 -8.46 7.55 18.10
N LEU A 71 -7.35 8.27 18.30
CA LEU A 71 -6.88 8.66 19.63
C LEU A 71 -7.84 9.65 20.32
N ASN A 72 -8.36 10.64 19.61
CA ASN A 72 -9.35 11.58 20.17
C ASN A 72 -10.68 10.89 20.53
N LYS A 73 -11.19 10.00 19.68
CA LYS A 73 -12.38 9.18 19.98
C LYS A 73 -12.15 8.29 21.21
N ARG A 74 -10.97 7.69 21.34
CA ARG A 74 -10.60 6.90 22.53
C ARG A 74 -10.49 7.77 23.78
N LYS A 75 -9.89 8.96 23.69
CA LYS A 75 -9.78 9.91 24.80
C LYS A 75 -11.16 10.33 25.32
N GLN A 76 -12.09 10.69 24.43
CA GLN A 76 -13.46 11.05 24.83
C GLN A 76 -14.19 9.89 25.52
N LYS A 77 -14.06 8.67 25.00
CA LYS A 77 -14.67 7.48 25.63
C LYS A 77 -14.11 7.21 27.03
N VAL A 78 -12.80 7.38 27.20
CA VAL A 78 -12.13 7.15 28.49
C VAL A 78 -12.48 8.26 29.49
N SER A 79 -12.42 9.54 29.10
CA SER A 79 -12.80 10.65 29.99
C SER A 79 -14.29 10.64 30.36
N ALA A 80 -15.18 10.22 29.46
CA ALA A 80 -16.59 10.07 29.77
C ALA A 80 -16.88 8.87 30.70
N SER A 81 -15.93 7.95 30.90
CA SER A 81 -16.05 6.85 31.87
C SER A 81 -15.40 7.19 33.22
N ASP A 82 -14.82 8.38 33.36
CA ASP A 82 -14.05 8.84 34.55
C ASP A 82 -14.85 9.87 35.38
N ASP A 83 -15.87 10.51 34.79
CA ASP A 83 -16.68 11.59 35.41
C ASP A 83 -18.01 11.08 36.03
N GLU A 84 -18.22 9.76 36.08
CA GLU A 84 -19.38 9.09 36.70
C GLU A 84 -18.97 8.34 38.00
N ALA A 85 -17.97 8.88 38.71
CA ALA A 85 -17.52 8.38 40.00
C ALA A 85 -17.66 9.45 41.10
N GLU A 86 -18.82 10.08 41.17
CA GLU A 86 -19.30 10.71 42.41
C GLU A 86 -20.33 9.76 43.02
N GLU A 87 -20.00 9.28 44.23
CA GLU A 87 -20.95 8.74 45.21
C GLU A 87 -21.49 7.31 44.97
N ASP A 88 -20.68 6.28 45.28
CA ASP A 88 -21.25 5.07 45.88
C ASP A 88 -20.40 4.60 47.07
N ASP A 89 -21.12 4.32 48.14
CA ASP A 89 -20.70 4.31 49.54
C ASP A 89 -19.98 3.00 49.90
N TRP A 90 -18.67 2.92 49.60
CA TRP A 90 -17.76 1.85 50.06
C TRP A 90 -16.46 2.40 50.65
#